data_AF-A0A8J3SNP1-F1
#
_entry.id   AF-A0A8J3SNP1-F1
#
_cell.length_a   1.000
_cell.length_b   1.000
_cell.length_c   1.000
_cell.angle_alpha   90.00
_cell.angle_beta   90.00
_cell.angle_gamma   90.00
#
_symmetry.space_group_name_H-M   'P 1'
#
loop_
_entity.id
_entity.type
_entity.pdbx_description
1 polymer ?
#
loop_
_entity_poly.entity_id
_entity_poly.type
_entity_poly.pdbx_seq_one_letter_code
_entity_poly.pdbx_strand_id
1 'polypeptide(L)'
;MRRREAGLDRDVAALLAARAFTEIRYLAGDVRRASEDGSLDDDLDRIGFLANLGHNLPGIARPRRPWRPSRRGTRGSGRQQAMAKRPMGWAWHTAGPEGRVWMLRHIEQAGLGWTPPPLPVNRKGPFPMTPRQRIGVLLGRWPVSTPAGHRPLPAQARVLKELDTDTVCALYDEAGRLRLGLGKGGPWLRAHLDPDGVHYLVPDPADYYWPGRSDGRGEQIRWWQCTALLRMQDGEQVTGMLAVLPDTFTALPSALRRSRQLRLVHLARATERDTYLWGRDHKTACSPQRCGYAPEKRSGGGR
;
A
#
# COMPACT_ATOMS: atom_id res chain seq x y z
N MET A 1 2.73 -17.86 23.42
CA MET A 1 3.06 -18.16 22.01
C MET A 1 3.30 -16.90 21.16
N ARG A 2 2.30 -16.03 20.92
CA ARG A 2 2.41 -14.91 19.96
C ARG A 2 3.55 -13.90 20.20
N ARG A 3 3.88 -13.60 21.46
CA ARG A 3 5.01 -12.69 21.78
C ARG A 3 6.37 -13.30 21.43
N ARG A 4 6.50 -14.63 21.56
CA ARG A 4 7.73 -15.37 21.24
C ARG A 4 7.99 -15.39 19.74
N GLU A 5 6.95 -15.66 18.93
CA GLU A 5 7.05 -15.61 17.47
C GLU A 5 7.41 -14.22 16.95
N ALA A 6 6.78 -13.17 17.50
CA ALA A 6 7.13 -11.80 17.15
C ALA A 6 8.55 -11.42 17.59
N GLY A 7 9.08 -12.02 18.67
CA GLY A 7 10.48 -11.89 19.08
C GLY A 7 11.41 -12.52 18.05
N LEU A 8 11.17 -13.79 17.72
CA LEU A 8 11.96 -14.54 16.74
C LEU A 8 11.99 -13.86 15.37
N ASP A 9 10.85 -13.33 14.90
CA ASP A 9 10.79 -12.56 13.66
C ASP A 9 11.74 -11.34 13.69
N ARG A 10 11.91 -10.68 14.84
CA ARG A 10 12.83 -9.54 14.99
C ARG A 10 14.28 -9.99 14.97
N ASP A 11 14.60 -11.09 15.63
CA ASP A 11 15.95 -11.65 15.68
C ASP A 11 16.38 -12.09 14.27
N VAL A 12 15.48 -12.75 13.54
CA VAL A 12 15.68 -13.10 12.13
C VAL A 12 15.86 -11.84 11.26
N ALA A 13 15.05 -10.80 11.47
CA ALA A 13 15.23 -9.54 10.73
C ALA A 13 16.61 -8.91 10.98
N ALA A 14 17.08 -8.91 12.23
CA ALA A 14 18.39 -8.38 12.60
C ALA A 14 19.53 -9.18 11.95
N LEU A 15 19.46 -10.52 12.02
CA LEU A 15 20.40 -11.42 11.36
C LEU A 15 20.48 -11.16 9.86
N LEU A 16 19.34 -11.17 9.18
CA LEU A 16 19.27 -11.00 7.74
C LEU A 16 19.74 -9.60 7.31
N ALA A 17 19.44 -8.56 8.08
CA ALA A 17 19.98 -7.22 7.84
C ALA A 17 21.52 -7.20 7.92
N ALA A 18 22.08 -7.84 8.94
CA ALA A 18 23.53 -7.94 9.10
C ALA A 18 24.17 -8.74 7.96
N ARG A 19 23.58 -9.87 7.55
CA ARG A 19 24.06 -10.69 6.43
C ARG A 19 24.05 -9.93 5.11
N ALA A 20 22.94 -9.25 4.79
CA ALA A 20 22.85 -8.45 3.57
C ALA A 20 23.91 -7.34 3.56
N PHE A 21 24.12 -6.66 4.68
CA PHE A 21 25.13 -5.61 4.78
C PHE A 21 26.56 -6.14 4.64
N THR A 22 26.88 -7.27 5.25
CA THR A 22 28.20 -7.90 5.12
C THR A 22 28.45 -8.35 3.67
N GLU A 23 27.48 -8.96 3.01
CA GLU A 23 27.59 -9.40 1.62
C GLU A 23 27.75 -8.20 0.67
N ILE A 24 26.97 -7.12 0.85
CA ILE A 24 27.16 -5.87 0.11
C ILE A 24 28.57 -5.30 0.29
N ARG A 25 29.09 -5.30 1.53
CA ARG A 25 30.45 -4.80 1.81
C ARG A 25 31.54 -5.65 1.17
N TYR A 26 31.34 -6.96 1.13
CA TYR A 26 32.26 -7.88 0.47
C TYR A 26 32.32 -7.55 -1.03
N LEU A 27 31.18 -7.53 -1.71
CA LEU A 27 31.08 -7.25 -3.14
C LEU A 27 31.62 -5.85 -3.51
N ALA A 28 31.27 -4.83 -2.72
CA ALA A 28 31.75 -3.46 -2.96
C ALA A 28 33.26 -3.29 -2.67
N GLY A 29 33.83 -4.11 -1.79
CA GLY A 29 35.25 -4.08 -1.45
C GLY A 29 36.14 -4.84 -2.44
N ASP A 30 35.57 -5.81 -3.16
CA ASP A 30 36.29 -6.69 -4.08
C ASP A 30 36.58 -6.05 -5.45
N VAL A 31 36.10 -4.83 -5.72
CA VAL A 31 36.42 -4.05 -6.94
C VAL A 31 37.93 -3.86 -7.15
N ARG A 32 38.76 -4.05 -6.10
CA ARG A 32 40.23 -4.02 -6.19
C ARG A 32 40.88 -5.36 -6.54
N ARG A 33 40.15 -6.48 -6.44
CA ARG A 33 40.56 -7.81 -6.86
C ARG A 33 39.75 -8.18 -8.10
N ALA A 34 40.10 -7.61 -9.24
CA ALA A 34 39.61 -8.10 -10.52
C ALA A 34 40.12 -9.54 -10.70
N SER A 35 39.42 -10.52 -10.14
CA SER A 35 39.58 -11.92 -10.53
C SER A 35 38.99 -12.05 -11.93
N GLU A 36 39.69 -12.75 -12.81
CA GLU A 36 39.35 -12.90 -14.23
C GLU A 36 37.96 -13.53 -14.50
N ASP A 37 37.29 -14.04 -13.46
CA ASP A 37 36.03 -14.80 -13.58
C ASP A 37 34.75 -14.04 -13.16
N GLY A 38 34.85 -12.84 -12.57
CA GLY A 38 33.69 -12.11 -12.02
C GLY A 38 33.28 -10.89 -12.83
N SER A 39 32.01 -10.81 -13.28
CA SER A 39 31.46 -9.62 -13.93
C SER A 39 31.09 -8.55 -12.88
N LEU A 40 31.65 -7.34 -13.02
CA LEU A 40 31.28 -6.17 -12.21
C LEU A 40 29.75 -5.91 -12.21
N ASP A 41 29.09 -6.21 -13.33
CA ASP A 41 27.66 -6.02 -13.47
C ASP A 41 26.87 -6.99 -12.58
N ASP A 42 27.33 -8.24 -12.44
CA ASP A 42 26.70 -9.23 -11.57
C ASP A 42 26.81 -8.83 -10.09
N ASP A 43 27.95 -8.26 -9.69
CA ASP A 43 28.16 -7.74 -8.33
C ASP A 43 27.24 -6.54 -8.04
N LEU A 44 27.09 -5.63 -8.99
CA LEU A 44 26.20 -4.47 -8.86
C LEU A 44 24.73 -4.90 -8.78
N ASP A 45 24.32 -5.85 -9.62
CA ASP A 45 22.98 -6.43 -9.59
C ASP A 45 22.71 -7.12 -8.24
N ARG A 46 23.71 -7.86 -7.75
CA ARG A 46 23.64 -8.53 -6.45
C ARG A 46 23.53 -7.54 -5.29
N ILE A 47 24.31 -6.46 -5.30
CA ILE A 47 24.22 -5.39 -4.31
C ILE A 47 22.82 -4.75 -4.35
N GLY A 48 22.32 -4.44 -5.55
CA GLY A 48 20.98 -3.87 -5.74
C GLY A 48 19.88 -4.77 -5.20
N PHE A 49 19.97 -6.07 -5.46
CA PHE A 49 19.08 -7.09 -4.90
C PHE A 49 19.11 -7.10 -3.37
N LEU A 50 20.29 -7.15 -2.75
CA LEU A 50 20.44 -7.22 -1.29
C LEU A 50 19.99 -5.92 -0.60
N ALA A 51 20.25 -4.76 -1.20
CA ALA A 51 19.78 -3.48 -0.69
C ALA A 51 18.24 -3.43 -0.70
N ASN A 52 17.62 -3.87 -1.79
CA ASN A 52 16.17 -3.99 -1.90
C ASN A 52 15.58 -5.00 -0.91
N LEU A 53 16.25 -6.12 -0.65
CA LEU A 53 15.80 -7.09 0.34
C LEU A 53 15.97 -6.57 1.78
N GLY A 54 17.09 -5.90 2.05
CA GLY A 54 17.54 -5.52 3.38
C GLY A 54 16.96 -4.22 3.94
N HIS A 55 16.55 -3.26 3.10
CA HIS A 55 16.24 -1.90 3.56
C HIS A 55 15.13 -1.79 4.63
N ASN A 56 14.19 -2.75 4.68
CA ASN A 56 13.11 -2.75 5.67
C ASN A 56 13.42 -3.53 6.95
N LEU A 57 14.42 -4.42 6.91
CA LEU A 57 14.73 -5.33 8.01
C LEU A 57 15.15 -4.61 9.31
N PRO A 58 15.94 -3.52 9.28
CA PRO A 58 16.25 -2.77 10.50
C PRO A 58 15.01 -2.21 11.21
N GLY A 59 14.00 -1.79 10.44
CA GLY A 59 12.73 -1.31 10.97
C GLY A 59 11.84 -2.41 11.56
N ILE A 60 12.06 -3.66 11.14
CA ILE A 60 11.39 -4.85 11.69
C ILE A 60 12.09 -5.31 12.97
N ALA A 61 13.42 -5.38 12.97
CA ALA A 61 14.25 -5.82 14.10
C ALA A 61 14.01 -5.00 15.37
N ARG A 62 13.73 -3.71 15.24
CA ARG A 62 13.47 -2.84 16.39
C ARG A 62 12.05 -3.07 16.95
N PRO A 63 11.89 -3.16 18.28
CA PRO A 63 10.57 -3.13 18.90
C PRO A 63 9.86 -1.84 18.50
N ARG A 64 8.80 -1.95 17.70
CA ARG A 64 7.98 -0.79 17.36
C ARG A 64 7.20 -0.35 18.60
N ARG A 65 7.10 0.96 18.80
CA ARG A 65 6.04 1.54 19.63
C ARG A 65 4.70 0.95 19.19
N PRO A 66 3.70 0.82 20.09
CA PRO A 66 2.37 0.35 19.73
C PRO A 66 1.91 1.07 18.47
N TRP A 67 1.73 0.30 17.39
CA TRP A 67 1.38 0.86 16.09
C TRP A 67 0.08 1.65 16.25
N ARG A 68 0.11 2.93 15.86
CA ARG A 68 -1.06 3.77 15.81
C ARG A 68 -1.53 3.84 14.35
N PRO A 69 -2.81 3.57 14.07
CA PRO A 69 -3.36 3.81 12.75
C PRO A 69 -3.09 5.25 12.33
N SER A 70 -2.61 5.44 11.10
CA SER A 70 -2.43 6.78 10.52
C SER A 70 -3.76 7.51 10.33
N ARG A 71 -4.88 6.78 10.35
CA ARG A 71 -6.23 7.30 10.26
C ARG A 71 -6.99 7.05 11.54
N ARG A 72 -7.39 8.14 12.22
CA ARG A 72 -8.18 8.06 13.45
C ARG A 72 -9.51 7.34 13.21
N GLY A 73 -9.88 6.45 14.14
CA GLY A 73 -11.13 5.69 14.09
C GLY A 73 -11.10 4.44 13.20
N THR A 74 -9.99 4.14 12.52
CA THR A 74 -9.80 2.84 11.86
C THR A 74 -9.28 1.82 12.87
N ARG A 75 -9.83 0.61 12.85
CA ARG A 75 -9.10 -0.55 13.38
C ARG A 75 -8.02 -0.87 12.35
N GLY A 76 -6.81 -1.18 12.80
CA GLY A 76 -5.79 -1.63 11.87
C GLY A 76 -6.30 -2.81 11.05
N SER A 77 -6.01 -2.83 9.75
CA SER A 77 -6.44 -3.92 8.87
C SER A 77 -5.97 -5.27 9.41
N GLY A 78 -6.67 -6.34 9.08
CA GLY A 78 -6.27 -7.72 9.37
C GLY A 78 -4.83 -7.97 8.95
N ARG A 79 -4.40 -7.41 7.80
CA ARG A 79 -2.98 -7.39 7.39
C ARG A 79 -2.07 -6.69 8.41
N GLN A 80 -2.40 -5.49 8.87
CA GLN A 80 -1.62 -4.79 9.89
C GLN A 80 -1.57 -5.55 11.22
N GLN A 81 -2.69 -6.17 11.62
CA GLN A 81 -2.73 -7.02 12.81
C GLN A 81 -1.89 -8.29 12.64
N ALA A 82 -1.91 -8.90 11.45
CA ALA A 82 -1.07 -10.04 11.11
C ALA A 82 0.42 -9.63 11.14
N MET A 83 0.78 -8.48 10.58
CA MET A 83 2.14 -7.94 10.64
C MET A 83 2.57 -7.58 12.07
N ALA A 84 1.66 -7.11 12.92
CA ALA A 84 1.98 -6.86 14.33
C ALA A 84 2.26 -8.17 15.09
N LYS A 85 1.59 -9.26 14.73
CA LYS A 85 1.82 -10.60 15.29
C LYS A 85 3.06 -11.27 14.70
N ARG A 86 3.31 -11.07 13.40
CA ARG A 86 4.42 -11.65 12.64
C ARG A 86 5.13 -10.55 11.81
N PRO A 87 6.02 -9.76 12.43
CA PRO A 87 6.68 -8.62 11.80
C PRO A 87 7.42 -8.93 10.49
N MET A 88 7.92 -10.16 10.33
CA MET A 88 8.60 -10.59 9.09
C MET A 88 7.64 -10.87 7.93
N GLY A 89 6.32 -10.87 8.16
CA GLY A 89 5.31 -11.21 7.16
C GLY A 89 5.47 -10.46 5.85
N TRP A 90 5.62 -9.13 5.92
CA TRP A 90 5.73 -8.34 4.70
C TRP A 90 7.03 -8.59 3.94
N ALA A 91 8.17 -8.64 4.64
CA ALA A 91 9.48 -8.85 4.01
C ALA A 91 9.52 -10.21 3.30
N TRP A 92 9.09 -11.27 3.99
CA TRP A 92 9.00 -12.61 3.43
C TRP A 92 8.12 -12.69 2.17
N HIS A 93 6.94 -12.06 2.21
CA HIS A 93 5.99 -12.14 1.10
C HIS A 93 6.36 -11.26 -0.10
N THR A 94 7.26 -10.30 0.08
CA THR A 94 7.72 -9.38 -0.99
C THR A 94 9.11 -9.71 -1.54
N ALA A 95 9.89 -10.56 -0.87
CA ALA A 95 11.26 -10.93 -1.25
C ALA A 95 11.42 -11.68 -2.60
N GLY A 96 10.33 -12.12 -3.24
CA GLY A 96 10.38 -12.99 -4.41
C GLY A 96 10.97 -14.38 -4.12
N PRO A 97 11.06 -15.28 -5.12
CA PRO A 97 11.62 -16.62 -4.92
C PRO A 97 13.08 -16.60 -4.47
N GLU A 98 13.93 -15.85 -5.16
CA GLU A 98 15.37 -15.75 -4.85
C GLU A 98 15.62 -15.18 -3.44
N GLY A 99 14.94 -14.09 -3.07
CA GLY A 99 15.04 -13.52 -1.72
C GLY A 99 14.59 -14.48 -0.64
N ARG A 100 13.53 -15.27 -0.88
CA ARG A 100 13.10 -16.30 0.09
C ARG A 100 14.14 -17.40 0.26
N VAL A 101 14.75 -17.88 -0.82
CA VAL A 101 15.85 -18.87 -0.76
C VAL A 101 17.03 -18.30 0.02
N TRP A 102 17.43 -17.07 -0.30
CA TRP A 102 18.51 -16.37 0.40
C TRP A 102 18.23 -16.24 1.90
N MET A 103 17.01 -15.84 2.27
CA MET A 103 16.59 -15.69 3.67
C MET A 103 16.64 -17.03 4.40
N LEU A 104 16.05 -18.09 3.83
CA LEU A 104 16.01 -19.41 4.48
C LEU A 104 17.41 -19.98 4.69
N ARG A 105 18.29 -19.88 3.69
CA ARG A 105 19.69 -20.33 3.78
C ARG A 105 20.42 -19.69 4.97
N HIS A 106 20.31 -18.37 5.14
CA HIS A 106 20.99 -17.66 6.23
C HIS A 106 20.38 -17.93 7.61
N ILE A 107 19.06 -18.17 7.67
CA ILE A 107 18.36 -18.57 8.89
C ILE A 107 18.80 -19.96 9.33
N GLU A 108 18.89 -20.90 8.38
CA GLU A 108 19.34 -22.28 8.61
C GLU A 108 20.80 -22.34 9.06
N GLN A 109 21.69 -21.60 8.38
CA GLN A 109 23.10 -21.47 8.78
C GLN A 109 23.29 -20.90 10.20
N ALA A 110 22.33 -20.12 10.68
CA ALA A 110 22.33 -19.59 12.05
C ALA A 110 21.67 -20.54 13.07
N GLY A 111 21.17 -21.70 12.65
CA GLY A 111 20.47 -22.67 13.51
C GLY A 111 19.13 -22.16 14.05
N LEU A 112 18.50 -21.19 13.39
CA LEU A 112 17.24 -20.60 13.87
C LEU A 112 16.03 -21.40 13.37
N GLY A 113 15.27 -22.00 14.30
CA GLY A 113 14.00 -22.67 14.02
C GLY A 113 12.87 -21.69 13.68
N TRP A 114 13.00 -20.96 12.57
CA TRP A 114 12.02 -19.98 12.12
C TRP A 114 11.12 -20.55 11.02
N THR A 115 9.81 -20.48 11.25
CA THR A 115 8.82 -20.85 10.23
C THR A 115 8.31 -19.60 9.53
N PRO A 116 8.29 -19.57 8.18
CA PRO A 116 7.72 -18.47 7.43
C PRO A 116 6.30 -18.12 7.88
N PRO A 117 6.01 -16.81 8.09
CA PRO A 117 4.67 -16.38 8.44
C PRO A 117 3.70 -16.65 7.28
N PRO A 118 2.49 -17.18 7.55
CA PRO A 118 1.51 -17.40 6.50
C PRO A 118 1.13 -16.07 5.82
N LEU A 119 0.70 -16.15 4.55
CA LEU A 119 0.03 -15.00 3.94
C LEU A 119 -1.23 -14.73 4.77
N PRO A 120 -1.48 -13.49 5.23
CA PRO A 120 -2.83 -13.16 5.64
C PRO A 120 -3.73 -13.42 4.43
N VAL A 121 -4.70 -14.31 4.61
CA VAL A 121 -5.66 -14.62 3.55
C VAL A 121 -6.37 -13.31 3.21
N ASN A 122 -6.20 -12.86 1.96
CA ASN A 122 -6.91 -11.71 1.44
C ASN A 122 -8.38 -12.07 1.43
N ARG A 123 -9.14 -11.58 2.41
CA ARG A 123 -10.58 -11.81 2.45
C ARG A 123 -11.19 -11.05 1.30
N LYS A 124 -11.87 -11.76 0.40
CA LYS A 124 -12.67 -11.15 -0.65
C LYS A 124 -13.94 -10.56 -0.03
N GLY A 125 -14.30 -9.37 -0.48
CA GLY A 125 -15.54 -8.69 -0.13
C GLY A 125 -15.53 -7.90 1.18
N PRO A 126 -16.64 -7.19 1.45
CA PRO A 126 -16.78 -6.30 2.59
C PRO A 126 -16.60 -7.01 3.93
N PHE A 127 -15.97 -6.33 4.90
CA PHE A 127 -16.21 -6.70 6.28
C PHE A 127 -17.62 -6.28 6.70
N PRO A 128 -18.35 -7.13 7.43
CA PRO A 128 -19.61 -6.71 8.01
C PRO A 128 -19.36 -5.52 8.95
N MET A 129 -20.19 -4.50 8.84
CA MET A 129 -20.11 -3.34 9.73
C MET A 129 -20.24 -3.79 11.19
N THR A 130 -19.26 -3.38 11.99
CA THR A 130 -19.28 -3.57 13.45
C THR A 130 -20.46 -2.82 14.08
N PRO A 131 -20.96 -3.25 15.25
CA PRO A 131 -22.05 -2.55 15.95
C PRO A 131 -21.77 -1.05 16.14
N ARG A 132 -20.53 -0.67 16.48
CA ARG A 132 -20.13 0.75 16.62
C ARG A 132 -20.26 1.54 15.31
N GLN A 133 -19.89 0.93 14.17
CA GLN A 133 -20.05 1.58 12.86
C GLN A 133 -21.54 1.72 12.51
N ARG A 134 -22.37 0.71 12.80
CA ARG A 134 -23.82 0.79 12.58
C ARG A 134 -24.46 1.93 13.40
N ILE A 135 -24.08 2.04 14.68
CA ILE A 135 -24.52 3.17 15.54
C ILE A 135 -24.04 4.50 14.96
N GLY A 136 -22.80 4.59 14.48
CA GLY A 136 -22.28 5.79 13.81
C GLY A 136 -23.12 6.21 12.60
N VAL A 137 -23.52 5.26 11.75
CA VAL A 137 -24.43 5.49 10.61
C VAL A 137 -25.79 6.01 11.09
N LEU A 138 -26.38 5.39 12.11
CA LEU A 138 -27.68 5.80 12.65
C LEU A 138 -27.63 7.22 13.24
N LEU A 139 -26.53 7.57 13.90
CA LEU A 139 -26.31 8.90 14.48
C LEU A 139 -25.80 9.94 13.46
N GLY A 140 -25.70 9.60 12.18
CA GLY A 140 -25.22 10.54 11.15
C GLY A 140 -23.74 10.93 11.26
N ARG A 141 -22.95 10.21 12.07
CA ARG A 141 -21.56 10.60 12.39
C ARG A 141 -20.62 10.27 11.25
N TRP A 142 -19.93 11.29 10.73
CA TRP A 142 -18.95 11.11 9.67
C TRP A 142 -17.76 10.27 10.15
N PRO A 143 -17.30 9.24 9.40
CA PRO A 143 -16.28 8.33 9.92
C PRO A 143 -14.88 8.94 10.00
N VAL A 144 -14.59 9.94 9.17
CA VAL A 144 -13.28 10.58 9.08
C VAL A 144 -13.18 11.64 10.18
N SER A 145 -12.20 11.45 11.07
CA SER A 145 -11.99 12.31 12.24
C SER A 145 -10.67 13.05 12.13
N THR A 146 -10.68 14.33 12.49
CA THR A 146 -9.49 15.16 12.57
C THR A 146 -8.49 14.60 13.60
N PRO A 147 -7.22 14.37 13.21
CA PRO A 147 -6.14 14.08 14.14
C PRO A 147 -5.87 15.25 15.09
N ALA A 148 -5.21 14.97 16.22
CA ALA A 148 -4.87 16.01 17.20
C ALA A 148 -3.87 16.99 16.61
N GLY A 149 -4.06 18.30 16.83
CA GLY A 149 -3.19 19.35 16.29
C GLY A 149 -3.48 19.73 14.83
N HIS A 150 -4.51 19.15 14.22
CA HIS A 150 -4.90 19.46 12.84
C HIS A 150 -6.21 20.25 12.77
N ARG A 151 -6.33 21.10 11.75
CA ARG A 151 -7.61 21.76 11.44
C ARG A 151 -8.60 20.76 10.82
N PRO A 152 -9.88 20.77 11.22
CA PRO A 152 -10.88 19.90 10.61
C PRO A 152 -11.01 20.14 9.10
N LEU A 153 -11.29 19.08 8.35
CA LEU A 153 -11.68 19.21 6.95
C LEU A 153 -13.00 20.01 6.84
N PRO A 154 -13.14 20.83 5.79
CA PRO A 154 -14.33 21.65 5.57
C PRO A 154 -15.56 20.77 5.27
N ALA A 155 -16.76 21.34 5.34
CA ALA A 155 -18.01 20.58 5.16
C ALA A 155 -18.11 19.91 3.77
N GLN A 156 -17.56 20.56 2.75
CA GLN A 156 -17.47 20.09 1.36
C GLN A 156 -16.67 18.78 1.24
N ALA A 157 -15.75 18.51 2.17
CA ALA A 157 -14.99 17.25 2.23
C ALA A 157 -15.73 16.13 2.96
N ARG A 158 -16.86 16.42 3.63
CA ARG A 158 -17.66 15.44 4.36
C ARG A 158 -18.78 14.88 3.50
N VAL A 159 -18.47 14.54 2.27
CA VAL A 159 -19.39 13.97 1.28
C VAL A 159 -18.69 12.84 0.54
N LEU A 160 -19.46 11.87 0.07
CA LEU A 160 -18.98 10.82 -0.80
C LEU A 160 -19.51 11.06 -2.22
N LYS A 161 -18.62 10.99 -3.20
CA LYS A 161 -18.91 11.19 -4.62
C LYS A 161 -19.11 9.83 -5.28
N GLU A 162 -20.12 9.73 -6.13
CA GLU A 162 -20.36 8.59 -7.01
C GLU A 162 -19.79 8.95 -8.39
N LEU A 163 -18.99 8.07 -8.96
CA LEU A 163 -18.21 8.34 -10.18
C LEU A 163 -18.31 7.13 -11.11
N ASP A 164 -18.36 7.39 -12.41
CA ASP A 164 -18.09 6.39 -13.43
C ASP A 164 -16.58 6.14 -13.58
N THR A 165 -16.25 5.13 -14.38
CA THR A 165 -14.87 4.69 -14.64
C THR A 165 -14.02 5.76 -15.32
N ASP A 166 -14.59 6.48 -16.29
CA ASP A 166 -13.88 7.54 -17.01
C ASP A 166 -13.52 8.70 -16.08
N THR A 167 -14.44 9.12 -15.23
CA THR A 167 -14.22 10.18 -14.24
C THR A 167 -13.14 9.76 -13.23
N VAL A 168 -13.17 8.51 -12.74
CA VAL A 168 -12.10 8.01 -11.86
C VAL A 168 -10.76 8.05 -12.57
N CYS A 169 -10.67 7.55 -13.80
CA CYS A 169 -9.42 7.53 -14.56
C CYS A 169 -8.88 8.95 -14.79
N ALA A 170 -9.76 9.89 -15.16
CA ALA A 170 -9.39 11.29 -15.36
C ALA A 170 -8.80 11.94 -14.09
N LEU A 171 -9.34 11.62 -12.91
CA LEU A 171 -8.78 12.12 -11.65
C LEU A 171 -7.39 11.53 -11.34
N TYR A 172 -7.16 10.24 -11.65
CA TYR A 172 -5.83 9.62 -11.55
C TYR A 172 -4.83 10.26 -12.52
N ASP A 173 -5.23 10.47 -13.76
CA ASP A 173 -4.43 11.14 -14.79
C ASP A 173 -4.08 12.58 -14.37
N GLU A 174 -5.05 13.33 -13.84
CA GLU A 174 -4.83 14.69 -13.32
C GLU A 174 -3.83 14.70 -12.14
N ALA A 175 -4.01 13.81 -11.16
CA ALA A 175 -3.11 13.72 -10.01
C ALA A 175 -1.66 13.36 -10.44
N GLY A 176 -1.52 12.51 -11.47
CA GLY A 176 -0.24 12.19 -12.10
C GLY A 176 0.37 13.40 -12.80
N ARG A 177 -0.40 14.09 -13.64
CA ARG A 177 0.02 15.30 -14.38
C ARG A 177 0.47 16.42 -13.45
N LEU A 178 -0.27 16.64 -12.37
CA LEU A 178 0.03 17.63 -11.33
C LEU A 178 1.08 17.15 -10.31
N ARG A 179 1.57 15.91 -10.43
CA ARG A 179 2.59 15.31 -9.57
C ARG A 179 2.24 15.36 -8.07
N LEU A 180 0.97 15.15 -7.72
CA LEU A 180 0.47 15.24 -6.34
C LEU A 180 0.90 14.07 -5.42
N GLY A 181 1.73 13.14 -5.92
CA GLY A 181 2.30 12.03 -5.15
C GLY A 181 1.41 10.77 -5.03
N LEU A 182 0.10 10.88 -5.23
CA LEU A 182 -0.86 9.77 -5.19
C LEU A 182 -1.74 9.77 -6.46
N GLY A 183 -1.37 8.99 -7.48
CA GLY A 183 -2.09 8.99 -8.76
C GLY A 183 -1.44 8.19 -9.89
N LYS A 184 -0.46 7.32 -9.59
CA LYS A 184 0.20 6.53 -10.64
C LYS A 184 -0.65 5.32 -10.98
N GLY A 185 -1.28 5.32 -12.15
CA GLY A 185 -1.99 4.14 -12.62
C GLY A 185 -3.02 4.36 -13.72
N GLY A 186 -3.17 5.54 -14.34
CA GLY A 186 -4.26 5.82 -15.29
C GLY A 186 -4.53 4.72 -16.34
N PRO A 187 -3.56 4.38 -17.21
CA PRO A 187 -3.76 3.34 -18.22
C PRO A 187 -4.01 1.95 -17.62
N TRP A 188 -3.33 1.62 -16.53
CA TRP A 188 -3.51 0.34 -15.84
C TRP A 188 -4.89 0.27 -15.19
N LEU A 189 -5.35 1.31 -14.50
CA LEU A 189 -6.67 1.37 -13.88
C LEU A 189 -7.75 1.29 -14.93
N ARG A 190 -7.66 2.07 -16.01
CA ARG A 190 -8.65 2.03 -17.10
C ARG A 190 -8.84 0.62 -17.66
N ALA A 191 -7.75 -0.13 -17.82
CA ALA A 191 -7.79 -1.49 -18.34
C ALA A 191 -8.35 -2.54 -17.35
N HIS A 192 -8.49 -2.21 -16.07
CA HIS A 192 -8.85 -3.20 -15.03
C HIS A 192 -10.05 -2.80 -14.19
N LEU A 193 -10.56 -1.57 -14.29
CA LEU A 193 -11.83 -1.17 -13.70
C LEU A 193 -12.99 -1.77 -14.49
N ASP A 194 -14.11 -2.01 -13.81
CA ASP A 194 -15.38 -2.36 -14.47
C ASP A 194 -15.81 -1.17 -15.33
N PRO A 195 -15.90 -1.29 -16.67
CA PRO A 195 -16.14 -0.14 -17.55
C PRO A 195 -17.48 0.55 -17.28
N ASP A 196 -18.50 -0.22 -16.87
CA ASP A 196 -19.82 0.28 -16.50
C ASP A 196 -19.98 0.37 -14.97
N GLY A 197 -18.86 0.28 -14.25
CA GLY A 197 -18.79 0.26 -12.81
C GLY A 197 -19.10 1.60 -12.17
N VAL A 198 -19.83 1.54 -11.06
CA VAL A 198 -19.97 2.68 -10.15
C VAL A 198 -18.86 2.63 -9.10
N HIS A 199 -18.13 3.72 -8.98
CA HIS A 199 -17.05 3.92 -8.02
C HIS A 199 -17.39 5.02 -7.03
N TYR A 200 -16.67 5.02 -5.91
CA TYR A 200 -16.92 5.99 -4.86
C TYR A 200 -15.64 6.65 -4.37
N LEU A 201 -15.70 7.96 -4.14
CA LEU A 201 -14.55 8.74 -3.69
C LEU A 201 -14.89 9.53 -2.43
N VAL A 202 -13.99 9.51 -1.45
CA VAL A 202 -14.15 10.26 -0.20
C VAL A 202 -12.81 10.80 0.31
N PRO A 203 -12.73 12.08 0.73
CA PRO A 203 -11.57 12.59 1.47
C PRO A 203 -11.40 11.85 2.79
N ASP A 204 -10.32 11.08 2.92
CA ASP A 204 -9.96 10.31 4.11
C ASP A 204 -8.44 10.36 4.30
N PRO A 205 -7.87 11.55 4.60
CA PRO A 205 -6.43 11.69 4.71
C PRO A 205 -5.86 10.99 5.94
N ALA A 206 -4.70 10.36 5.74
CA ALA A 206 -3.81 9.98 6.81
C ALA A 206 -3.25 11.23 7.51
N ASP A 207 -2.86 11.09 8.77
CA ASP A 207 -2.27 12.16 9.60
C ASP A 207 -1.11 12.90 8.92
N TYR A 208 -0.22 12.15 8.26
CA TYR A 208 0.93 12.71 7.56
C TYR A 208 0.60 13.31 6.18
N TYR A 209 -0.59 13.06 5.64
CA TYR A 209 -1.11 13.70 4.42
C TYR A 209 -2.24 14.69 4.71
N TRP A 210 -2.36 15.14 5.97
CA TRP A 210 -3.41 16.08 6.32
C TRP A 210 -3.13 17.45 5.68
N PRO A 211 -4.15 18.11 5.08
CA PRO A 211 -3.95 19.41 4.44
C PRO A 211 -3.33 20.46 5.38
N GLY A 212 -2.43 21.28 4.84
CA GLY A 212 -1.67 22.29 5.57
C GLY A 212 -0.39 21.78 6.26
N ARG A 213 -0.12 20.46 6.26
CA ARG A 213 1.21 19.96 6.66
C ARG A 213 2.26 20.24 5.59
N SER A 214 3.53 20.29 6.00
CA SER A 214 4.66 20.27 5.07
C SER A 214 4.67 18.94 4.30
N ASP A 215 4.89 19.02 2.99
CA ASP A 215 5.05 17.89 2.09
C ASP A 215 6.48 17.28 2.11
N GLY A 216 7.35 17.81 2.98
CA GLY A 216 8.76 17.44 3.08
C GLY A 216 9.68 18.15 2.08
N ARG A 217 9.13 18.96 1.17
CA ARG A 217 9.86 19.82 0.23
C ARG A 217 9.79 21.30 0.60
N GLY A 218 9.18 21.62 1.73
CA GLY A 218 8.99 22.98 2.20
C GLY A 218 7.67 23.62 1.77
N GLU A 219 6.85 22.90 0.99
CA GLU A 219 5.51 23.36 0.61
C GLU A 219 4.44 22.77 1.52
N GLN A 220 3.26 23.41 1.57
CA GLN A 220 2.11 22.86 2.28
C GLN A 220 1.29 21.95 1.37
N ILE A 221 0.77 20.84 1.92
CA ILE A 221 -0.17 19.96 1.24
C ILE A 221 -1.47 20.73 0.98
N ARG A 222 -1.74 21.04 -0.30
CA ARG A 222 -2.94 21.77 -0.77
C ARG A 222 -4.05 20.87 -1.34
N TRP A 223 -3.81 19.57 -1.41
CA TRP A 223 -4.72 18.56 -1.94
C TRP A 223 -5.29 17.67 -0.82
N TRP A 224 -6.36 16.96 -1.11
CA TRP A 224 -6.96 15.98 -0.20
C TRP A 224 -6.56 14.57 -0.61
N GLN A 225 -6.02 13.79 0.33
CA GLN A 225 -5.94 12.35 0.12
C GLN A 225 -7.36 11.77 0.19
N CYS A 226 -7.81 11.26 -0.93
CA CYS A 226 -9.06 10.55 -1.06
C CYS A 226 -8.83 9.03 -1.05
N THR A 227 -9.77 8.31 -0.43
CA THR A 227 -9.92 6.86 -0.61
C THR A 227 -10.95 6.63 -1.70
N ALA A 228 -10.58 5.87 -2.71
CA ALA A 228 -11.48 5.40 -3.75
C ALA A 228 -11.93 3.97 -3.43
N LEU A 229 -13.22 3.70 -3.39
CA LEU A 229 -13.77 2.35 -3.42
C LEU A 229 -14.09 2.03 -4.88
N LEU A 230 -13.30 1.14 -5.44
CA LEU A 230 -13.26 0.82 -6.86
C LEU A 230 -13.88 -0.56 -7.09
N ARG A 231 -14.52 -0.71 -8.25
CA ARG A 231 -15.03 -1.98 -8.74
C ARG A 231 -14.16 -2.42 -9.91
N MET A 232 -13.53 -3.57 -9.78
CA MET A 232 -12.64 -4.12 -10.79
C MET A 232 -13.44 -4.89 -11.84
N GLN A 233 -12.84 -5.16 -12.99
CA GLN A 233 -13.45 -5.88 -14.12
C GLN A 233 -13.95 -7.30 -13.76
N ASP A 234 -13.39 -7.92 -12.72
CA ASP A 234 -13.83 -9.22 -12.21
C ASP A 234 -14.95 -9.11 -11.16
N GLY A 235 -15.52 -7.91 -10.98
CA GLY A 235 -16.54 -7.58 -9.99
C GLY A 235 -16.02 -7.37 -8.57
N GLU A 236 -14.71 -7.56 -8.32
CA GLU A 236 -14.15 -7.38 -6.98
C GLU A 236 -14.14 -5.90 -6.56
N GLN A 237 -14.44 -5.64 -5.29
CA GLN A 237 -14.33 -4.30 -4.70
C GLN A 237 -13.00 -4.14 -3.98
N VAL A 238 -12.25 -3.11 -4.36
CA VAL A 238 -10.93 -2.80 -3.81
C VAL A 238 -10.83 -1.33 -3.43
N THR A 239 -9.81 -0.96 -2.67
CA THR A 239 -9.51 0.43 -2.35
C THR A 239 -8.32 0.98 -3.12
N GLY A 240 -8.43 2.22 -3.55
CA GLY A 240 -7.34 3.02 -4.09
C GLY A 240 -7.10 4.26 -3.24
N MET A 241 -5.91 4.83 -3.36
CA MET A 241 -5.60 6.15 -2.82
C MET A 241 -5.32 7.11 -3.97
N LEU A 242 -5.85 8.32 -3.86
CA LEU A 242 -5.76 9.36 -4.88
C LEU A 242 -5.62 10.73 -4.21
N ALA A 243 -4.76 11.60 -4.73
CA ALA A 243 -4.70 12.99 -4.34
C ALA A 243 -5.60 13.82 -5.25
N VAL A 244 -6.52 14.61 -4.68
CA VAL A 244 -7.46 15.43 -5.45
C VAL A 244 -7.44 16.85 -4.92
N LEU A 245 -7.45 17.85 -5.82
CA LEU A 245 -7.57 19.25 -5.43
C LEU A 245 -8.98 19.52 -4.84
N PRO A 246 -9.10 20.41 -3.83
CA PRO A 246 -10.39 20.75 -3.24
C PRO A 246 -11.43 21.21 -4.26
N ASP A 247 -11.03 22.02 -5.24
CA ASP A 247 -11.93 22.57 -6.25
C ASP A 247 -12.41 21.48 -7.20
N THR A 248 -11.50 20.64 -7.72
CA THR A 248 -11.83 19.46 -8.52
C THR A 248 -12.81 18.55 -7.78
N PHE A 249 -12.54 18.23 -6.51
CA PHE A 249 -13.44 17.38 -5.72
C PHE A 249 -14.82 18.02 -5.51
N THR A 250 -14.85 19.34 -5.26
CA THR A 250 -16.09 20.07 -4.99
C THR A 250 -17.00 20.07 -6.23
N ALA A 251 -16.41 20.22 -7.42
CA ALA A 251 -17.12 20.20 -8.70
C ALA A 251 -17.77 18.85 -9.05
N LEU A 252 -17.30 17.74 -8.48
CA LEU A 252 -17.88 16.41 -8.73
C LEU A 252 -19.35 16.33 -8.26
N PRO A 253 -20.23 15.61 -8.96
CA PRO A 253 -21.61 15.45 -8.56
C PRO A 253 -21.75 14.67 -7.24
N SER A 254 -22.80 14.95 -6.46
CA SER A 254 -23.17 14.16 -5.29
C SER A 254 -24.68 14.05 -5.15
N ALA A 255 -25.23 12.94 -5.64
CA ALA A 255 -26.67 12.65 -5.56
C ALA A 255 -27.04 11.66 -4.44
N LEU A 256 -26.05 11.09 -3.76
CA LEU A 256 -26.28 10.03 -2.78
C LEU A 256 -26.92 10.54 -1.50
N ARG A 257 -27.97 9.83 -1.03
CA ARG A 257 -28.56 10.06 0.29
C ARG A 257 -27.50 9.91 1.39
N ARG A 258 -27.58 10.75 2.43
CA ARG A 258 -26.59 10.81 3.51
C ARG A 258 -26.32 9.47 4.20
N SER A 259 -27.36 8.69 4.46
CA SER A 259 -27.25 7.37 5.09
C SER A 259 -26.46 6.38 4.21
N ARG A 260 -26.65 6.42 2.88
CA ARG A 260 -25.91 5.60 1.92
C ARG A 260 -24.44 6.04 1.84
N GLN A 261 -24.17 7.35 1.85
CA GLN A 261 -22.79 7.86 1.92
C GLN A 261 -22.07 7.32 3.15
N LEU A 262 -22.66 7.42 4.35
CA LEU A 262 -22.05 6.94 5.59
C LEU A 262 -21.72 5.45 5.56
N ARG A 263 -22.64 4.62 5.04
CA ARG A 263 -22.41 3.18 4.87
C ARG A 263 -21.24 2.91 3.92
N LEU A 264 -21.19 3.59 2.79
CA LEU A 264 -20.13 3.42 1.79
C LEU A 264 -18.76 3.91 2.28
N VAL A 265 -18.69 4.99 3.08
CA VAL A 265 -17.42 5.41 3.70
C VAL A 265 -16.94 4.36 4.71
N HIS A 266 -17.84 3.78 5.50
CA HIS A 266 -17.47 2.67 6.39
C HIS A 266 -17.00 1.45 5.61
N LEU A 267 -17.66 1.13 4.50
CA LEU A 267 -17.25 0.06 3.59
C LEU A 267 -15.84 0.33 3.05
N ALA A 268 -15.60 1.50 2.45
CA ALA A 268 -14.29 1.88 1.93
C ALA A 268 -13.17 1.77 2.97
N ARG A 269 -13.42 2.19 4.22
CA ARG A 269 -12.42 2.09 5.31
C ARG A 269 -12.27 0.68 5.87
N ALA A 270 -13.24 -0.20 5.63
CA ALA A 270 -13.20 -1.59 6.07
C ALA A 270 -12.64 -2.52 5.00
N THR A 271 -12.67 -2.13 3.72
CA THR A 271 -12.08 -2.89 2.61
C THR A 271 -10.57 -2.93 2.76
N GLU A 272 -10.03 -4.12 3.03
CA GLU A 272 -8.60 -4.32 3.24
C GLU A 272 -7.82 -4.55 1.94
N ARG A 273 -8.53 -5.00 0.90
CA ARG A 273 -7.92 -5.24 -0.41
C ARG A 273 -7.76 -3.92 -1.12
N ASP A 274 -6.53 -3.60 -1.50
CA ASP A 274 -6.20 -2.44 -2.30
C ASP A 274 -5.92 -2.82 -3.76
N THR A 275 -5.85 -1.82 -4.63
CA THR A 275 -5.52 -1.97 -6.06
C THR A 275 -4.18 -2.66 -6.27
N TYR A 276 -3.20 -2.46 -5.38
CA TYR A 276 -1.89 -3.13 -5.46
C TYR A 276 -2.01 -4.63 -5.21
N LEU A 277 -2.70 -5.05 -4.15
CA LEU A 277 -2.91 -6.45 -3.81
C LEU A 277 -3.73 -7.15 -4.89
N TRP A 278 -4.78 -6.49 -5.38
CA TRP A 278 -5.56 -7.00 -6.50
C TRP A 278 -4.68 -7.18 -7.74
N GLY A 279 -3.94 -6.15 -8.15
CA GLY A 279 -3.10 -6.19 -9.33
C GLY A 279 -1.99 -7.25 -9.23
N ARG A 280 -1.39 -7.43 -8.06
CA ARG A 280 -0.41 -8.50 -7.81
C ARG A 280 -1.01 -9.88 -8.02
N ASP A 281 -2.20 -10.12 -7.45
CA ASP A 281 -2.87 -11.42 -7.55
C ASP A 281 -3.45 -11.65 -8.96
N HIS A 282 -3.82 -10.59 -9.67
CA HIS A 282 -4.32 -10.61 -11.04
C HIS A 282 -3.21 -10.72 -12.10
N LYS A 283 -1.96 -10.40 -11.75
CA LYS A 283 -0.83 -10.31 -12.68
C LYS A 283 -0.62 -11.58 -13.51
N THR A 284 -0.77 -12.76 -12.93
CA THR A 284 -0.60 -14.03 -13.64
C THR A 284 -1.73 -14.33 -14.62
N ALA A 285 -2.89 -13.71 -14.42
CA ALA A 285 -4.07 -13.87 -15.26
C ALA A 285 -4.19 -12.77 -16.34
N CYS A 286 -3.51 -11.64 -16.19
CA CYS A 286 -3.60 -10.51 -17.13
C CYS A 286 -2.71 -10.75 -18.36
N SER A 287 -3.34 -10.71 -19.52
CA SER A 287 -2.73 -10.66 -20.83
C SER A 287 -3.38 -9.57 -21.67
N PRO A 288 -2.72 -8.99 -22.68
CA PRO A 288 -3.36 -8.01 -23.57
C PRO A 288 -4.70 -8.49 -24.13
N GLN A 289 -4.85 -9.78 -24.40
CA GLN A 289 -6.10 -10.37 -24.87
C GLN A 289 -7.21 -10.43 -23.81
N ARG A 290 -6.84 -10.52 -22.52
CA ARG A 290 -7.81 -10.70 -21.43
C ARG A 290 -8.14 -9.39 -20.69
N CYS A 291 -7.14 -8.56 -20.43
CA CYS A 291 -7.28 -7.31 -19.69
C CYS A 291 -7.15 -6.08 -20.61
N GLY A 292 -6.84 -6.23 -21.91
CA GLY A 292 -6.58 -5.09 -22.81
C GLY A 292 -5.29 -4.30 -22.49
N TYR A 293 -4.64 -4.59 -21.36
CA TYR A 293 -3.45 -3.90 -20.90
C TYR A 293 -2.20 -4.47 -21.58
N ALA A 294 -1.64 -3.73 -22.53
CA ALA A 294 -0.26 -3.92 -22.95
C ALA A 294 0.64 -3.20 -21.94
N PRO A 295 1.46 -3.92 -21.14
CA PRO A 295 2.42 -3.24 -20.29
C PRO A 295 3.31 -2.39 -21.18
N GLU A 296 3.52 -1.12 -20.81
CA GLU A 296 4.53 -0.30 -21.46
C GLU A 296 5.81 -1.13 -21.53
N LYS A 297 6.32 -1.35 -22.75
CA LYS A 297 7.65 -1.92 -22.92
C LYS A 297 8.52 -1.05 -22.04
N ARG A 298 9.07 -1.60 -20.96
CA ARG A 298 10.15 -0.93 -20.24
C ARG A 298 11.18 -0.67 -21.31
N SER A 299 11.25 0.57 -21.77
CA SER A 299 12.33 1.03 -22.64
C SER A 299 13.56 0.58 -21.88
N GLY A 300 14.27 -0.42 -22.43
CA GLY A 300 15.49 -0.91 -21.81
C GLY A 300 16.28 0.34 -21.46
N GLY A 301 16.58 0.51 -20.18
CA GLY A 301 17.41 1.61 -19.73
C GLY A 301 18.79 1.37 -20.29
N GLY A 302 18.97 1.70 -21.58
CA GLY A 302 20.27 1.93 -22.17
C GLY A 302 20.81 3.15 -21.47
N ARG A 303 21.67 2.91 -20.50
CA ARG A 303 22.76 3.81 -20.14
C ARG A 303 24.04 3.11 -20.52
#